data_AF-R7YIL4-F1
#
_entry.id   AF-R7YIL4-F1
#
_cell.length_a   1.000
_cell.length_b   1.000
_cell.length_c   1.000
_cell.angle_alpha   90.00
_cell.angle_beta   90.00
_cell.angle_gamma   90.00
#
_symmetry.space_group_name_H-M   'P 1'
#
loop_
_entity.id
_entity.type
_entity.pdbx_description
1 polymer ?
#
loop_
_entity_poly.entity_id
_entity_poly.type
_entity_poly.pdbx_seq_one_letter_code
_entity_poly.pdbx_strand_id
1 'polypeptide(L)'
;MRASPAEPNRRDAERLRNRPLEQLNLSDFKINTRYNQGEAFLFVDAVRGRDARRCLPGCTRPECCGGVFRAMAEAGGGADLARGLWDSSQDADVDERLLEYLMGDQYDRQSVTEMGAEEKQELLVQARTKLLADRYGKHRHAFERSKTPPGYWRTDMPTTQEIEEDRQKAKQYERERVEMMYAEALRGEGAWMFRDE
;
A
#
# COMPACT_ATOMS: atom_id res chain seq x y z
N MET A 1 -21.44 -29.14 -17.04
CA MET A 1 -22.05 -28.10 -16.20
C MET A 1 -21.37 -28.16 -14.85
N ARG A 2 -20.45 -27.24 -14.55
CA ARG A 2 -19.82 -27.16 -13.22
C ARG A 2 -20.75 -26.34 -12.33
N ALA A 3 -21.17 -26.92 -11.21
CA ALA A 3 -22.01 -26.24 -10.24
C ALA A 3 -21.27 -25.02 -9.68
N SER A 4 -21.89 -23.84 -9.74
CA SER A 4 -21.42 -22.67 -9.01
C SER A 4 -21.47 -22.98 -7.51
N PRO A 5 -20.41 -22.68 -6.74
CA PRO A 5 -20.46 -22.87 -5.29
C PRO A 5 -21.55 -21.97 -4.70
N ALA A 6 -22.39 -22.53 -3.83
CA ALA A 6 -23.43 -21.80 -3.13
C ALA A 6 -22.81 -20.69 -2.26
N GLU A 7 -23.31 -19.46 -2.40
CA GLU A 7 -22.87 -18.35 -1.55
C GLU A 7 -23.24 -18.62 -0.09
N PRO A 8 -22.29 -18.57 0.86
CA PRO A 8 -22.60 -18.78 2.27
C PRO A 8 -23.53 -17.67 2.78
N ASN A 9 -24.48 -18.06 3.63
CA ASN A 9 -25.54 -17.23 4.19
C ASN A 9 -24.93 -15.99 4.92
N ARG A 10 -25.20 -14.79 4.40
CA ARG A 10 -24.57 -13.51 4.81
C ARG A 10 -24.73 -13.12 6.28
N ARG A 11 -25.62 -13.79 7.02
CA ARG A 11 -26.02 -13.40 8.39
C ARG A 11 -25.15 -14.02 9.50
N ASP A 12 -24.46 -15.12 9.21
CA ASP A 12 -23.60 -15.85 10.17
C ASP A 12 -22.11 -15.84 9.76
N ALA A 13 -21.77 -15.11 8.70
CA ALA A 13 -20.41 -14.97 8.23
C ALA A 13 -19.63 -14.04 9.17
N GLU A 14 -18.54 -14.54 9.76
CA GLU A 14 -17.58 -13.70 10.49
C GLU A 14 -17.17 -12.51 9.62
N ARG A 15 -17.09 -11.33 10.25
CA ARG A 15 -16.64 -10.07 9.60
C ARG A 15 -15.32 -10.33 8.87
N LEU A 16 -15.20 -9.82 7.65
CA LEU A 16 -14.03 -10.06 6.80
C LEU A 16 -12.74 -9.58 7.47
N ARG A 17 -12.84 -8.51 8.27
CA ARG A 17 -11.74 -7.97 9.07
C ARG A 17 -11.16 -8.95 10.10
N ASN A 18 -11.95 -9.89 10.59
CA ASN A 18 -11.52 -10.86 11.60
C ASN A 18 -10.96 -12.16 11.01
N ARG A 19 -11.05 -12.34 9.68
CA ARG A 19 -10.59 -13.55 9.02
C ARG A 19 -9.09 -13.53 8.82
N PRO A 20 -8.42 -14.70 8.84
CA PRO A 20 -7.00 -14.77 8.52
C PRO A 20 -6.76 -14.39 7.05
N LEU A 21 -5.62 -13.74 6.79
CA LEU A 21 -5.19 -13.28 5.46
C LEU A 21 -5.24 -14.36 4.38
N GLU A 22 -4.94 -15.60 4.74
CA GLU A 22 -4.92 -16.74 3.80
C GLU A 22 -6.28 -17.06 3.18
N GLN A 23 -7.37 -16.72 3.88
CA GLN A 23 -8.74 -16.97 3.45
C GLN A 23 -9.35 -15.79 2.68
N LEU A 24 -8.70 -14.62 2.70
CA LEU A 24 -9.16 -13.44 2.00
C LEU A 24 -8.72 -13.47 0.54
N ASN A 25 -9.62 -13.01 -0.34
CA ASN A 25 -9.39 -12.89 -1.78
C ASN A 25 -9.55 -11.43 -2.24
N LEU A 26 -9.16 -11.14 -3.47
CA LEU A 26 -9.31 -9.80 -4.06
C LEU A 26 -10.76 -9.29 -4.05
N SER A 27 -11.72 -10.20 -4.14
CA SER A 27 -13.13 -9.84 -4.06
C SER A 27 -13.55 -9.38 -2.66
N ASP A 28 -12.85 -9.71 -1.59
CA ASP A 28 -13.31 -9.37 -0.23
C ASP A 28 -13.10 -7.88 0.10
N PHE A 29 -12.54 -7.12 -0.84
CA PHE A 29 -12.28 -5.69 -0.73
C PHE A 29 -13.10 -4.88 -1.74
N LYS A 30 -13.35 -3.62 -1.40
CA LYS A 30 -13.92 -2.60 -2.29
C LYS A 30 -13.20 -1.28 -2.09
N ILE A 31 -13.45 -0.32 -2.98
CA ILE A 31 -12.84 1.00 -2.91
C ILE A 31 -13.52 1.83 -1.82
N ASN A 32 -12.72 2.56 -1.06
CA ASN A 32 -13.22 3.55 -0.14
C ASN A 32 -13.72 4.78 -0.91
N THR A 33 -15.04 4.95 -0.96
CA THR A 33 -15.67 6.10 -1.64
C THR A 33 -15.27 7.43 -1.01
N ARG A 34 -14.99 7.49 0.29
CA ARG A 34 -14.53 8.72 0.95
C ARG A 34 -13.16 9.17 0.43
N TYR A 35 -12.28 8.20 0.15
CA TYR A 35 -10.99 8.47 -0.46
C TYR A 35 -11.12 8.84 -1.95
N ASN A 36 -12.01 8.16 -2.66
CA ASN A 36 -12.18 8.28 -4.11
C ASN A 36 -13.28 9.30 -4.52
N GLN A 37 -13.41 10.42 -3.80
CA GLN A 37 -14.31 11.53 -4.15
C GLN A 37 -15.80 11.14 -4.32
N GLY A 38 -16.24 10.08 -3.64
CA GLY A 38 -17.61 9.54 -3.71
C GLY A 38 -17.80 8.41 -4.71
N GLU A 39 -16.80 8.11 -5.55
CA GLU A 39 -16.92 7.10 -6.61
C GLU A 39 -16.60 5.69 -6.11
N ALA A 40 -17.45 4.73 -6.50
CA ALA A 40 -17.34 3.33 -6.08
C ALA A 40 -16.42 2.47 -6.97
N PHE A 41 -15.82 3.06 -8.02
CA PHE A 41 -14.96 2.36 -8.98
C PHE A 41 -13.61 3.08 -9.18
N LEU A 42 -12.58 2.31 -9.55
CA LEU A 42 -11.25 2.87 -9.81
C LEU A 42 -11.29 3.55 -11.18
N PHE A 43 -10.82 4.79 -11.23
CA PHE A 43 -10.62 5.50 -12.49
C PHE A 43 -9.25 6.18 -12.51
N VAL A 44 -8.77 6.46 -13.71
CA VAL A 44 -7.55 7.23 -13.94
C VAL A 44 -7.96 8.50 -14.65
N ASP A 45 -7.85 9.62 -13.96
CA ASP A 45 -8.06 10.94 -14.54
C ASP A 45 -6.77 11.76 -14.53
N ALA A 46 -6.67 12.70 -15.48
CA ALA A 46 -5.57 13.61 -15.61
C ALA A 46 -5.70 14.72 -14.55
N VAL A 47 -4.97 14.59 -13.44
CA VAL A 47 -4.93 15.63 -12.39
C VAL A 47 -4.18 16.85 -12.90
N ARG A 48 -4.93 17.93 -13.19
CA ARG A 48 -4.39 19.23 -13.61
C ARG A 48 -4.21 20.14 -12.39
N GLY A 49 -3.12 20.91 -12.37
CA GLY A 49 -2.79 21.83 -11.28
C GLY A 49 -1.68 21.33 -10.34
N ARG A 50 -0.96 22.26 -9.71
CA ARG A 50 0.14 21.91 -8.78
C ARG A 50 -0.40 21.39 -7.44
N ASP A 51 -1.42 22.04 -6.89
CA ASP A 51 -1.92 21.74 -5.55
C ASP A 51 -2.66 20.39 -5.51
N ALA A 52 -3.52 20.12 -6.50
CA ALA A 52 -4.19 18.82 -6.63
C ALA A 52 -3.18 17.66 -6.76
N ARG A 53 -2.07 17.86 -7.49
CA ARG A 53 -0.99 16.85 -7.57
C ARG A 53 -0.21 16.71 -6.27
N ARG A 54 -0.11 17.76 -5.45
CA ARG A 54 0.60 17.73 -4.16
C ARG A 54 -0.10 16.83 -3.15
N CYS A 55 -1.43 16.72 -3.23
CA CYS A 55 -2.24 15.85 -2.38
C CYS A 55 -2.18 14.36 -2.75
N LEU A 56 -1.63 14.01 -3.93
CA LEU A 56 -1.46 12.62 -4.33
C LEU A 56 -0.19 12.01 -3.71
N PRO A 57 -0.25 10.74 -3.29
CA PRO A 57 0.92 10.05 -2.76
C PRO A 57 1.97 9.82 -3.86
N GLY A 58 3.23 9.86 -3.44
CA GLY A 58 4.39 9.59 -4.26
C GLY A 58 4.61 8.09 -4.50
N CYS A 59 5.23 7.77 -5.63
CA CYS A 59 5.55 6.40 -5.98
C CYS A 59 6.72 5.84 -5.14
N THR A 60 6.46 4.80 -4.35
CA THR A 60 7.47 4.06 -3.55
C THR A 60 7.87 2.73 -4.17
N ARG A 61 7.41 2.40 -5.39
CA ARG A 61 7.72 1.14 -6.06
C ARG A 61 9.23 0.99 -6.29
N PRO A 62 9.84 -0.16 -5.95
CA PRO A 62 11.27 -0.38 -6.11
C PRO A 62 11.72 -0.20 -7.57
N GLU A 63 10.95 -0.74 -8.52
CA GLU A 63 11.23 -0.71 -9.97
C GLU A 63 11.03 0.67 -10.66
N CYS A 64 10.68 1.73 -9.93
CA CYS A 64 10.34 3.02 -10.53
C CYS A 64 11.04 4.21 -9.86
N CYS A 65 10.60 4.58 -8.66
CA CYS A 65 11.18 5.71 -7.91
C CYS A 65 11.63 5.29 -6.50
N GLY A 66 11.07 4.21 -5.97
CA GLY A 66 11.34 3.70 -4.63
C GLY A 66 12.79 3.33 -4.42
N GLY A 67 13.45 2.68 -5.38
CA GLY A 67 14.86 2.31 -5.25
C GLY A 67 15.78 3.52 -5.01
N VAL A 68 15.54 4.62 -5.74
CA VAL A 68 16.32 5.86 -5.59
C VAL A 68 16.05 6.52 -4.24
N PHE A 69 14.78 6.65 -3.85
CA PHE A 69 14.42 7.27 -2.57
C PHE A 69 14.83 6.42 -1.37
N ARG A 70 14.83 5.08 -1.50
CA ARG A 70 15.33 4.16 -0.48
C ARG A 70 16.82 4.33 -0.27
N ALA A 71 17.60 4.35 -1.35
CA ALA A 71 19.04 4.63 -1.26
C ALA A 71 19.33 5.99 -0.61
N MET A 72 18.51 7.02 -0.91
CA MET A 72 18.62 8.32 -0.23
C MET A 72 18.27 8.23 1.25
N ALA A 73 17.20 7.50 1.61
CA ALA A 73 16.77 7.31 3.00
C ALA A 73 17.85 6.58 3.84
N GLU A 74 18.47 5.55 3.27
CA GLU A 74 19.58 4.80 3.86
C GLU A 74 20.82 5.69 4.03
N ALA A 75 21.09 6.58 3.07
CA ALA A 75 22.16 7.58 3.16
C ALA A 75 21.86 8.74 4.13
N GLY A 76 20.73 8.72 4.84
CA GLY A 76 20.32 9.76 5.80
C GLY A 76 19.58 10.95 5.19
N GLY A 77 19.23 10.89 3.90
CA GLY A 77 18.37 11.86 3.23
C GLY A 77 16.93 11.80 3.75
N GLY A 78 16.27 12.95 3.89
CA GLY A 78 14.86 13.05 4.30
C GLY A 78 14.61 13.43 5.76
N ALA A 79 15.66 13.62 6.57
CA ALA A 79 15.54 14.12 7.95
C ALA A 79 14.95 15.55 8.03
N ASP A 80 15.00 16.32 6.95
CA ASP A 80 14.55 17.72 6.86
C ASP A 80 13.03 17.90 7.02
N LEU A 81 12.26 16.82 7.15
CA LEU A 81 10.85 16.88 7.52
C LEU A 81 10.57 17.09 8.99
N ALA A 82 11.47 16.63 9.84
CA ALA A 82 11.19 16.62 11.27
C ALA A 82 11.38 17.99 11.91
N ARG A 83 12.01 18.93 11.19
CA ARG A 83 12.43 20.21 11.74
C ARG A 83 11.77 21.36 10.98
N GLY A 84 10.58 21.74 11.42
CA GLY A 84 10.10 23.09 11.15
C GLY A 84 11.05 24.10 11.82
N LEU A 85 11.43 25.18 11.12
CA LEU A 85 12.27 26.26 11.68
C LEU A 85 11.66 26.89 12.97
N TRP A 86 10.37 26.64 13.23
CA TRP A 86 9.56 27.16 14.35
C TRP A 86 8.99 26.06 15.25
N ASP A 87 9.37 24.80 15.05
CA ASP A 87 8.87 23.72 15.90
C ASP A 87 9.59 23.76 17.25
N SER A 88 8.89 24.27 18.25
CA SER A 88 9.40 24.54 19.60
C SER A 88 9.40 23.30 20.48
N SER A 89 8.98 22.16 19.96
CA SER A 89 9.01 20.88 20.67
C SER A 89 10.37 20.20 20.45
N GLN A 90 11.30 20.46 21.36
CA GLN A 90 12.65 19.89 21.36
C GLN A 90 12.67 18.39 21.74
N ASP A 91 11.51 17.78 22.02
CA ASP A 91 11.42 16.55 22.82
C ASP A 91 10.69 15.37 22.16
N ALA A 92 10.17 15.50 20.93
CA ALA A 92 9.62 14.34 20.21
C ALA A 92 10.70 13.76 19.30
N ASP A 93 11.08 12.50 19.56
CA ASP A 93 12.05 11.77 18.75
C ASP A 93 11.63 11.83 17.27
N VAL A 94 12.52 12.34 16.41
CA VAL A 94 12.29 12.47 14.96
C VAL A 94 11.77 11.15 14.35
N ASP A 95 12.29 10.04 14.87
CA ASP A 95 11.93 8.69 14.48
C ASP A 95 10.48 8.35 14.85
N GLU A 96 9.97 8.84 15.98
CA GLU A 96 8.58 8.63 16.39
C GLU A 96 7.61 9.26 15.39
N ARG A 97 7.87 10.51 15.00
CA ARG A 97 7.07 11.25 14.01
C ARG A 97 7.10 10.59 12.62
N LEU A 98 8.24 10.04 12.23
CA LEU A 98 8.38 9.31 10.97
C LEU A 98 7.52 8.04 10.97
N LEU A 99 7.50 7.32 12.09
CA LEU A 99 6.70 6.12 12.26
C LEU A 99 5.20 6.46 12.31
N GLU A 100 4.82 7.52 13.02
CA GLU A 100 3.44 8.06 13.01
C GLU A 100 3.00 8.42 11.59
N TYR A 101 3.85 9.09 10.81
CA TYR A 101 3.56 9.44 9.41
C TYR A 101 3.34 8.20 8.52
N LEU A 102 4.14 7.15 8.70
CA LEU A 102 4.05 5.94 7.89
C LEU A 102 2.82 5.10 8.25
N MET A 103 2.58 4.89 9.55
CA MET A 103 1.55 4.00 10.07
C MET A 103 0.18 4.68 10.19
N GLY A 104 0.15 5.99 10.41
CA GLY A 104 -1.08 6.76 10.65
C GLY A 104 -1.76 6.31 11.94
N ASP A 105 -3.08 6.12 11.88
CA ASP A 105 -3.91 5.73 13.03
C ASP A 105 -3.58 4.35 13.63
N GLN A 106 -2.83 3.51 12.92
CA GLN A 106 -2.35 2.22 13.44
C GLN A 106 -1.06 2.37 14.27
N TYR A 107 -0.51 3.57 14.37
CA TYR A 107 0.66 3.84 15.20
C TYR A 107 0.31 3.60 16.67
N ASP A 108 0.92 2.58 17.26
CA ASP A 108 0.89 2.35 18.70
C ASP A 108 2.30 2.37 19.26
N ARG A 109 2.56 3.29 20.20
CA ARG A 109 3.86 3.47 20.83
C ARG A 109 4.33 2.20 21.55
N GLN A 110 3.42 1.42 22.15
CA GLN A 110 3.79 0.19 22.85
C GLN A 110 4.30 -0.86 21.86
N SER A 111 3.54 -1.12 20.78
CA SER A 111 3.98 -2.02 19.72
C SER A 111 5.35 -1.66 19.16
N VAL A 112 5.63 -0.37 18.98
CA VAL A 112 6.91 0.13 18.43
C VAL A 112 8.08 -0.06 19.38
N THR A 113 7.84 0.04 20.69
CA THR A 113 8.88 -0.21 21.69
C THR A 113 9.20 -1.69 21.87
N GLU A 114 8.24 -2.57 21.59
CA GLU A 114 8.41 -4.02 21.69
C GLU A 114 9.09 -4.63 20.45
N MET A 115 9.03 -3.95 19.30
CA MET A 115 9.69 -4.38 18.06
C MET A 115 11.21 -4.49 18.19
N GLY A 116 11.79 -5.39 17.40
CA GLY A 116 13.24 -5.54 17.30
C GLY A 116 13.91 -4.24 16.77
N ALA A 117 15.16 -4.03 17.18
CA ALA A 117 15.93 -2.86 16.70
C ALA A 117 16.08 -2.84 15.16
N GLU A 118 16.25 -4.01 14.55
CA GLU A 118 16.37 -4.17 13.09
C GLU A 118 15.05 -3.85 12.37
N GLU A 119 13.93 -4.37 12.87
CA GLU A 119 12.59 -4.10 12.34
C GLU A 119 12.24 -2.61 12.42
N LYS A 120 12.56 -1.99 13.56
CA LYS A 120 12.39 -0.55 13.75
C LYS A 120 13.22 0.26 12.76
N GLN A 121 14.47 -0.13 12.51
CA GLN A 121 15.33 0.55 11.53
C GLN A 121 14.77 0.44 10.11
N GLU A 122 14.30 -0.74 9.71
CA GLU A 122 13.67 -0.92 8.39
C GLU A 122 12.41 -0.06 8.23
N LEU A 123 11.56 0.01 9.26
CA LEU A 123 10.38 0.88 9.25
C LEU A 123 10.74 2.36 9.14
N LEU A 124 11.82 2.79 9.79
CA LEU A 124 12.33 4.16 9.66
C LEU A 124 12.84 4.45 8.24
N VAL A 125 13.54 3.49 7.62
CA VAL A 125 13.97 3.62 6.22
C VAL A 125 12.76 3.71 5.29
N GLN A 126 11.75 2.87 5.50
CA GLN A 126 10.50 2.91 4.73
C GLN A 126 9.76 4.24 4.91
N ALA A 127 9.67 4.74 6.15
CA ALA A 127 9.06 6.03 6.47
C ALA A 127 9.76 7.18 5.74
N ARG A 128 11.09 7.25 5.84
CA ARG A 128 11.92 8.24 5.13
C ARG A 128 11.76 8.12 3.62
N THR A 129 11.75 6.90 3.09
CA THR A 129 11.55 6.65 1.65
C THR A 129 10.22 7.20 1.16
N LYS A 130 9.13 6.89 1.86
CA LYS A 130 7.78 7.35 1.53
C LYS A 130 7.69 8.86 1.54
N LEU A 131 8.23 9.48 2.57
CA LEU A 131 8.24 10.92 2.75
C LEU A 131 9.08 11.66 1.69
N LEU A 132 10.21 11.08 1.27
CA LEU A 132 10.99 11.60 0.13
C LEU A 132 10.18 11.50 -1.17
N ALA A 133 9.49 10.37 -1.39
CA ALA A 133 8.61 10.19 -2.53
C ALA A 133 7.45 11.19 -2.54
N ASP A 134 6.82 11.46 -1.39
CA ASP A 134 5.70 12.39 -1.28
C ASP A 134 6.12 13.85 -1.48
N ARG A 135 7.36 14.22 -1.12
CA ARG A 135 7.89 15.57 -1.33
C ARG A 135 8.46 15.79 -2.72
N TYR A 136 9.38 14.93 -3.13
CA TYR A 136 10.21 15.13 -4.32
C TYR A 136 9.82 14.23 -5.50
N GLY A 137 8.93 13.26 -5.28
CA GLY A 137 8.44 12.38 -6.32
C GLY A 137 7.68 13.12 -7.41
N LYS A 138 8.11 12.86 -8.65
CA LYS A 138 7.42 13.31 -9.87
C LYS A 138 6.25 12.39 -10.23
N HIS A 139 6.40 11.09 -9.98
CA HIS A 139 5.33 10.11 -10.19
C HIS A 139 4.41 10.08 -8.98
N ARG A 140 3.17 10.51 -9.19
CA ARG A 140 2.12 10.55 -8.17
C ARG A 140 0.83 10.00 -8.74
N HIS A 141 0.13 9.21 -7.95
CA HIS A 141 -1.10 8.55 -8.37
C HIS A 141 -1.98 8.25 -7.17
N ALA A 142 -3.29 8.45 -7.28
CA ALA A 142 -4.22 8.07 -6.21
C ALA A 142 -4.26 6.54 -6.03
N PHE A 143 -4.20 5.81 -7.15
CA PHE A 143 -4.12 4.36 -7.18
C PHE A 143 -2.94 3.94 -8.03
N GLU A 144 -2.19 2.95 -7.52
CA GLU A 144 -1.11 2.35 -8.28
C GLU A 144 -1.65 1.67 -9.54
N ARG A 145 -0.94 1.84 -10.67
CA ARG A 145 -1.28 1.15 -11.91
C ARG A 145 -1.12 -0.36 -11.72
N SER A 146 -2.13 -1.11 -12.14
CA SER A 146 -2.11 -2.57 -12.16
C SER A 146 -0.89 -3.09 -12.91
N LYS A 147 -0.21 -4.08 -12.33
CA LYS A 147 0.86 -4.82 -13.02
C LYS A 147 0.24 -5.55 -14.22
N THR A 148 0.97 -5.62 -15.33
CA THR A 148 0.56 -6.46 -16.47
C THR A 148 0.58 -7.92 -16.04
N PRO A 149 -0.45 -8.72 -16.36
CA PRO A 149 -0.47 -10.14 -16.00
C PRO A 149 0.77 -10.87 -16.50
N PRO A 150 1.26 -11.90 -15.77
CA PRO A 150 2.40 -12.69 -16.21
C PRO A 150 2.11 -13.31 -17.57
N GLY A 151 3.09 -13.22 -18.48
CA GLY A 151 2.99 -13.77 -19.82
C GLY A 151 2.21 -12.94 -20.85
N TYR A 152 1.59 -11.81 -20.48
CA TYR A 152 0.76 -11.00 -21.37
C TYR A 152 1.47 -10.52 -22.65
N TRP A 153 2.75 -10.17 -22.55
CA TRP A 153 3.55 -9.64 -23.68
C TRP A 153 4.31 -10.71 -24.47
N ARG A 154 4.08 -12.00 -24.22
CA ARG A 154 4.74 -13.04 -25.01
C ARG A 154 4.10 -13.13 -26.40
N THR A 155 4.95 -13.18 -27.42
CA THR A 155 4.53 -13.27 -28.82
C THR A 155 4.25 -14.71 -29.26
N ASP A 156 4.92 -15.68 -28.64
CA ASP A 156 4.82 -17.10 -29.01
C ASP A 156 3.85 -17.88 -28.12
N MET A 157 3.42 -19.06 -28.60
CA MET A 157 2.58 -19.96 -27.82
C MET A 157 3.36 -20.53 -26.63
N PRO A 158 2.90 -20.34 -25.38
CA PRO A 158 3.65 -20.78 -24.21
C PRO A 158 3.67 -22.31 -24.11
N THR A 159 4.78 -22.83 -23.62
CA THR A 159 4.92 -24.23 -23.24
C THR A 159 4.08 -24.55 -22.00
N THR A 160 3.81 -25.84 -21.76
CA THR A 160 3.08 -26.29 -20.55
C THR A 160 3.80 -25.91 -19.25
N GLN A 161 5.13 -25.88 -19.27
CA GLN A 161 5.95 -25.47 -18.12
C GLN A 161 5.79 -23.98 -17.85
N GLU A 162 5.92 -23.14 -18.88
CA GLU A 162 5.75 -21.68 -18.75
C GLU A 162 4.34 -21.31 -18.27
N ILE A 163 3.30 -21.99 -18.76
CA ILE A 163 1.91 -21.78 -18.29
C ILE A 163 1.80 -22.01 -16.78
N GLU A 164 2.46 -23.05 -16.25
CA GLU A 164 2.41 -23.35 -14.83
C GLU A 164 3.18 -22.29 -14.01
N GLU A 165 4.32 -21.82 -14.50
CA GLU A 165 5.04 -20.71 -13.90
C GLU A 165 4.20 -19.42 -13.84
N ASP A 166 3.48 -19.09 -14.91
CA ASP A 166 2.63 -17.89 -14.91
C ASP A 166 1.48 -18.02 -13.93
N ARG A 167 0.91 -19.21 -13.77
CA ARG A 167 -0.13 -19.46 -12.75
C ARG A 167 0.42 -19.28 -11.35
N GLN A 168 1.64 -19.73 -11.09
CA GLN A 168 2.30 -19.52 -9.79
C GLN A 168 2.57 -18.04 -9.54
N LYS A 169 3.11 -17.32 -10.53
CA LYS A 169 3.34 -15.87 -10.45
C LYS A 169 2.03 -15.09 -10.27
N ALA A 170 0.96 -15.48 -10.97
CA ALA A 170 -0.36 -14.86 -10.82
C ALA A 170 -0.89 -15.02 -9.40
N LYS A 171 -0.79 -16.23 -8.81
CA LYS A 171 -1.16 -16.46 -7.41
C LYS A 171 -0.34 -15.62 -6.43
N GLN A 172 0.97 -15.49 -6.67
CA GLN A 172 1.83 -14.63 -5.83
C GLN A 172 1.39 -13.17 -5.91
N TYR A 173 1.13 -12.64 -7.11
CA TYR A 173 0.64 -11.28 -7.28
C TYR A 173 -0.74 -11.05 -6.63
N GLU A 174 -1.64 -12.02 -6.72
CA GLU A 174 -2.93 -11.95 -6.03
C GLU A 174 -2.74 -11.87 -4.51
N ARG A 175 -1.83 -12.68 -3.94
CA ARG A 175 -1.51 -12.67 -2.50
C ARG A 175 -0.91 -11.33 -2.06
N GLU A 176 0.13 -10.86 -2.74
CA GLU A 176 0.72 -9.53 -2.48
C GLU A 176 -0.34 -8.43 -2.51
N ARG A 177 -1.27 -8.51 -3.47
CA ARG A 177 -2.32 -7.51 -3.62
C ARG A 177 -3.36 -7.59 -2.51
N VAL A 178 -3.73 -8.79 -2.05
CA VAL A 178 -4.60 -8.99 -0.89
C VAL A 178 -3.96 -8.41 0.38
N GLU A 179 -2.68 -8.68 0.62
CA GLU A 179 -1.95 -8.16 1.79
C GLU A 179 -1.93 -6.63 1.79
N MET A 180 -1.63 -6.02 0.64
CA MET A 180 -1.64 -4.57 0.47
C MET A 180 -3.03 -3.97 0.72
N MET A 181 -4.09 -4.55 0.15
CA MET A 181 -5.47 -4.08 0.36
C MET A 181 -5.94 -4.28 1.80
N TYR A 182 -5.53 -5.37 2.44
CA TYR A 182 -5.82 -5.64 3.85
C TYR A 182 -5.17 -4.60 4.76
N ALA A 183 -3.88 -4.30 4.55
CA ALA A 183 -3.18 -3.28 5.32
C ALA A 183 -3.81 -1.89 5.17
N GLU A 184 -4.24 -1.53 3.96
CA GLU A 184 -4.97 -0.27 3.72
C GLU A 184 -6.36 -0.26 4.36
N ALA A 185 -7.10 -1.37 4.26
CA ALA A 185 -8.43 -1.50 4.86
C ALA A 185 -8.36 -1.44 6.39
N LEU A 186 -7.32 -2.03 7.00
CA LEU A 186 -7.09 -1.92 8.45
C LEU A 186 -6.81 -0.48 8.89
N ARG A 187 -6.12 0.32 8.06
CA ARG A 187 -5.89 1.76 8.33
C ARG A 187 -7.20 2.56 8.33
N GLY A 188 -8.25 2.10 7.63
CA GLY A 188 -9.57 2.74 7.59
C GLY A 188 -9.66 4.01 6.73
N GLU A 189 -8.60 4.80 6.67
CA GLU A 189 -8.47 5.98 5.79
C GLU A 189 -7.83 5.66 4.42
N GLY A 190 -7.52 4.38 4.18
CA GLY A 190 -6.91 3.91 2.93
C GLY A 190 -7.85 3.94 1.73
N ALA A 191 -7.31 3.60 0.56
CA ALA A 191 -8.06 3.58 -0.68
C ALA A 191 -8.96 2.33 -0.81
N TRP A 192 -8.69 1.30 0.00
CA TRP A 192 -9.45 0.06 0.09
C TRP A 192 -10.16 -0.06 1.43
N MET A 193 -11.31 -0.73 1.43
CA MET A 193 -12.12 -1.07 2.59
C MET A 193 -12.65 -2.51 2.44
N PHE A 194 -12.99 -3.16 3.54
CA PHE A 194 -13.62 -4.48 3.46
C PHE A 194 -15.00 -4.37 2.78
N ARG A 195 -15.40 -5.40 2.04
CA ARG A 195 -16.65 -5.38 1.28
C ARG A 195 -17.89 -5.24 2.19
N ASP A 196 -17.82 -5.81 3.39
CA ASP A 196 -18.88 -5.88 4.39
C ASP A 196 -19.06 -4.60 5.24
N GLU A 197 -18.11 -3.67 5.19
CA GLU A 197 -18.15 -2.35 5.86
C GLU A 197 -18.75 -1.26 4.97
#